data_AF-A0A4Y1RCU1-F1
#
_entry.id   AF-A0A4Y1RCU1-F1
#
_cell.length_a   1.000
_cell.length_b   1.000
_cell.length_c   1.000
_cell.angle_alpha   90.00
_cell.angle_beta   90.00
_cell.angle_gamma   90.00
#
_symmetry.space_group_name_H-M   'P 1'
#
loop_
_entity.id
_entity.type
_entity.pdbx_description
1 polymer ?
#
loop_
_entity_poly.entity_id
_entity_poly.type
_entity_poly.pdbx_seq_one_letter_code
_entity_poly.pdbx_strand_id
1 'polypeptide(L)'
;MNDMKRKVEEKFNDLGTCERGELEPEEAYKLLKVFEDEIVMRYVQKMETDRPPQFDETAGRDEKREVDDPPGEGPILRWQTRAVFAPGGDPWHPKNRKVKVSVTVKELGLSKHQFRRLRELA
;
A
#
# COMPACT_ATOMS: atom_id res chain seq x y z
N MET A 1 -12.28 0.50 13.97
CA MET A 1 -11.91 1.89 13.62
C MET A 1 -12.74 2.94 14.37
N ASN A 2 -14.01 2.68 14.73
CA ASN A 2 -14.94 3.68 15.29
C ASN A 2 -14.69 4.09 16.76
N ASP A 3 -14.15 3.20 17.60
CA ASP A 3 -13.94 3.49 19.04
C ASP A 3 -12.86 4.57 19.29
N MET A 4 -11.84 4.63 18.42
CA MET A 4 -10.75 5.60 18.55
C MET A 4 -11.17 7.00 18.11
N LYS A 5 -11.98 7.10 17.04
CA LYS A 5 -12.56 8.37 16.61
C LYS A 5 -13.43 8.98 17.71
N ARG A 6 -14.27 8.17 18.35
CA ARG A 6 -15.09 8.61 19.49
C ARG A 6 -14.25 9.13 20.66
N LYS A 7 -13.17 8.43 21.03
CA LYS A 7 -12.26 8.88 22.11
C LYS A 7 -11.53 10.18 21.81
N VAL A 8 -11.13 10.38 20.55
CA VAL A 8 -10.51 11.64 20.11
C VAL A 8 -11.53 12.78 20.14
N GLU A 9 -12.76 12.52 19.72
CA GLU A 9 -13.86 13.50 19.73
C GLU A 9 -14.28 13.89 21.16
N GLU A 10 -14.37 12.92 22.07
CA GLU A 10 -14.63 13.18 23.51
C GLU A 10 -13.52 14.04 24.13
N LYS A 11 -12.24 13.70 23.89
CA LYS A 11 -11.12 14.51 24.41
C LYS A 11 -11.03 15.90 23.78
N PHE A 12 -11.41 16.04 22.52
CA PHE A 12 -11.48 17.33 21.85
C PHE A 12 -12.59 18.21 22.47
N ASN A 13 -13.75 17.63 22.76
CA ASN A 13 -14.85 18.34 23.42
C ASN A 13 -14.52 18.73 24.87
N ASP A 14 -13.79 17.87 25.59
CA ASP A 14 -13.29 18.15 26.94
C ASP A 14 -12.26 19.29 26.94
N LEU A 15 -11.31 19.28 26.01
CA LEU A 15 -10.30 20.34 25.89
C LEU A 15 -10.88 21.64 25.31
N GLY A 16 -12.03 21.59 24.64
CA GLY A 16 -12.83 22.76 24.27
C GLY A 16 -13.37 23.57 25.46
N THR A 17 -13.20 23.10 26.70
CA THR A 17 -13.36 23.92 27.92
C THR A 17 -12.36 25.07 28.01
N CYS A 18 -11.21 25.00 27.33
CA CYS A 18 -10.25 26.11 27.26
C CYS A 18 -10.86 27.37 26.64
N GLU A 19 -11.67 27.21 25.58
CA GLU A 19 -12.36 28.33 24.94
C GLU A 19 -13.44 28.96 25.85
N ARG A 20 -13.90 28.20 26.86
CA ARG A 20 -14.85 28.66 27.90
C ARG A 20 -14.17 29.38 29.07
N GLY A 21 -12.83 29.43 29.11
CA GLY A 21 -12.05 30.12 30.14
C GLY A 21 -11.88 29.35 31.46
N GLU A 22 -12.17 28.05 31.47
CA GLU A 22 -12.07 27.20 32.68
C GLU A 22 -10.70 26.54 32.84
N LEU A 23 -9.85 26.61 31.81
CA LEU A 23 -8.56 25.94 31.75
C LEU A 23 -7.55 26.84 31.03
N GLU A 24 -6.37 27.01 31.60
CA GLU A 24 -5.32 27.81 30.98
C GLU A 24 -4.79 27.11 29.71
N PRO A 25 -4.53 27.85 28.61
CA PRO A 25 -4.11 27.26 27.33
C PRO A 25 -2.87 26.36 27.43
N GLU A 26 -1.94 26.70 28.33
CA GLU A 26 -0.72 25.91 28.54
C GLU A 26 -0.98 24.56 29.21
N GLU A 27 -1.99 24.49 30.08
CA GLU A 27 -2.38 23.25 30.77
C GLU A 27 -3.15 22.33 29.83
N ALA A 28 -4.05 22.87 29.01
CA ALA A 28 -4.72 22.12 27.96
C ALA A 28 -3.74 21.59 26.91
N TYR A 29 -2.72 22.38 26.55
CA TYR A 29 -1.68 21.92 25.63
C TYR A 29 -0.91 20.71 26.19
N LYS A 30 -0.53 20.73 27.48
CA LYS A 30 0.13 19.59 28.14
C LYS A 30 -0.76 18.35 28.14
N LEU A 31 -2.04 18.51 28.44
CA LEU A 31 -3.02 17.41 28.43
C LEU A 31 -3.22 16.82 27.02
N LEU A 32 -3.27 17.69 26.00
CA LEU A 32 -3.36 17.27 24.61
C LEU A 32 -2.12 16.51 24.17
N LYS A 33 -0.92 16.99 24.53
CA LYS A 33 0.35 16.35 24.17
C LYS A 33 0.46 14.94 24.73
N VAL A 34 0.09 14.75 26.01
CA VAL A 34 0.05 13.43 26.65
C VAL A 34 -0.95 12.50 25.96
N PHE A 35 -2.11 13.03 25.56
CA PHE A 35 -3.14 12.25 24.87
C PHE A 35 -2.71 11.83 23.46
N GLU A 36 -2.08 12.72 22.69
CA GLU A 36 -1.50 12.38 21.38
C GLU A 36 -0.50 11.23 21.49
N ASP A 37 0.42 11.32 22.45
CA ASP A 37 1.45 10.31 22.66
C ASP A 37 0.82 8.96 23.07
N GLU A 38 -0.23 8.96 23.90
CA GLU A 38 -0.97 7.74 24.27
C GLU A 38 -1.66 7.09 23.04
N ILE A 39 -2.29 7.89 22.18
CA ILE A 39 -2.97 7.39 20.98
C ILE A 39 -1.98 6.80 19.99
N VAL A 40 -0.84 7.48 19.76
CA VAL A 40 0.24 7.00 18.91
C VAL A 40 0.77 5.67 19.43
N MET A 41 1.08 5.57 20.72
CA MET A 41 1.56 4.33 21.35
C MET A 41 0.56 3.18 21.20
N ARG A 42 -0.74 3.44 21.40
CA ARG A 42 -1.78 2.42 21.18
C ARG A 42 -1.89 1.99 19.73
N TYR A 43 -1.66 2.90 18.79
CA TYR A 43 -1.70 2.56 17.37
C TYR A 43 -0.49 1.74 16.95
N VAL A 44 0.71 2.09 17.44
CA VAL A 44 1.93 1.28 17.28
C VAL A 44 1.73 -0.12 17.85
N GLN A 45 1.23 -0.23 19.08
CA GLN A 45 0.98 -1.53 19.71
C GLN A 45 -0.05 -2.37 18.94
N LYS A 46 -1.08 -1.74 18.38
CA LYS A 46 -2.03 -2.43 17.48
C LYS A 46 -1.35 -2.88 16.19
N MET A 47 -0.51 -2.05 15.56
CA MET A 47 0.25 -2.45 14.37
C MET A 47 1.30 -3.54 14.64
N GLU A 48 1.79 -3.66 15.86
CA GLU A 48 2.70 -4.74 16.26
C GLU A 48 1.95 -6.04 16.55
N THR A 49 0.74 -5.94 17.11
CA THR A 49 -0.11 -7.08 17.50
C THR A 49 -0.89 -7.64 16.30
N ASP A 50 -1.44 -6.76 15.47
CA ASP A 50 -1.85 -7.09 14.11
C ASP A 50 -0.55 -7.36 13.36
N ARG A 51 -0.16 -8.64 13.26
CA ARG A 51 1.04 -9.12 12.57
C ARG A 51 1.44 -8.15 11.46
N PRO A 52 2.68 -7.62 11.43
CA PRO A 52 3.10 -6.70 10.37
C PRO A 52 2.68 -7.34 9.05
N PRO A 53 1.99 -6.60 8.14
CA PRO A 53 1.57 -7.16 6.87
C PRO A 53 2.80 -7.87 6.32
N GLN A 54 2.68 -9.17 6.11
CA GLN A 54 3.81 -10.06 5.87
C GLN A 54 4.42 -9.59 4.55
N PHE A 55 5.34 -8.62 4.65
CA PHE A 55 6.05 -8.05 3.53
C PHE A 55 7.16 -9.05 3.29
N ASP A 56 6.76 -10.15 2.67
CA ASP A 56 7.70 -11.16 2.25
C ASP A 56 8.59 -10.46 1.22
N GLU A 57 9.84 -10.17 1.57
CA GLU A 57 10.82 -9.61 0.62
C GLU A 57 11.06 -10.58 -0.56
N THR A 58 10.58 -11.83 -0.42
CA THR A 58 10.47 -12.84 -1.47
C THR A 58 9.11 -12.96 -2.15
N ALA A 59 8.15 -12.04 -1.92
CA ALA A 59 6.89 -11.91 -2.68
C ALA A 59 7.07 -11.51 -4.17
N GLY A 60 8.24 -11.82 -4.75
CA GLY A 60 8.50 -11.88 -6.17
C GLY A 60 8.08 -13.19 -6.84
N ARG A 61 7.31 -14.04 -6.16
CA ARG A 61 6.68 -15.21 -6.79
C ARG A 61 5.25 -15.29 -6.28
N ASP A 62 4.30 -14.99 -7.16
CA ASP A 62 2.86 -15.19 -6.93
C ASP A 62 2.62 -16.58 -6.32
N GLU A 63 2.48 -16.65 -5.00
CA GLU A 63 1.75 -17.72 -4.36
C GLU A 63 0.31 -17.52 -4.79
N LYS A 64 -0.12 -18.38 -5.71
CA LYS A 64 -1.47 -18.53 -6.26
C LYS A 64 -2.54 -17.87 -5.39
N ARG A 65 -2.77 -16.57 -5.60
CA ARG A 65 -4.04 -15.97 -5.23
C ARG A 65 -5.02 -16.53 -6.24
N GLU A 66 -6.07 -17.17 -5.76
CA GLU A 66 -7.21 -17.51 -6.59
C GLU A 66 -7.73 -16.18 -7.17
N VAL A 67 -7.45 -15.97 -8.44
CA VAL A 67 -7.94 -14.81 -9.18
C VAL A 67 -9.38 -15.16 -9.56
N ASP A 68 -10.34 -14.45 -8.98
CA ASP A 68 -11.78 -14.64 -9.22
C ASP A 68 -12.20 -14.33 -10.66
N ASP A 69 -11.35 -13.64 -11.43
CA ASP A 69 -11.62 -13.33 -12.83
C ASP A 69 -11.27 -14.52 -13.73
N PRO A 70 -12.26 -15.10 -14.45
CA PRO A 70 -11.98 -16.13 -15.42
C PRO A 70 -11.08 -15.56 -16.52
N PRO A 71 -10.07 -16.31 -16.99
CA PRO A 71 -9.22 -15.84 -18.07
C PRO A 71 -10.09 -15.55 -19.30
N GLY A 72 -10.07 -14.31 -19.78
CA GLY A 72 -10.75 -13.93 -21.02
C GLY A 72 -10.22 -14.71 -22.23
N GLU A 73 -10.97 -14.73 -23.33
CA GLU A 73 -10.54 -15.40 -24.55
C GLU A 73 -9.31 -14.70 -25.16
N GLY A 74 -8.18 -15.41 -25.23
CA GLY A 74 -6.96 -14.95 -25.89
C GLY A 74 -5.66 -15.29 -25.16
N PRO A 75 -4.51 -14.86 -25.71
CA PRO A 75 -3.21 -15.07 -25.10
C PRO A 75 -3.03 -14.26 -23.81
N ILE A 76 -2.43 -14.88 -22.80
CA ILE A 76 -2.21 -14.25 -21.50
C ILE A 76 -0.89 -13.49 -21.54
N LEU A 77 -0.97 -12.17 -21.36
CA LEU A 77 0.19 -11.30 -21.23
C LEU A 77 0.58 -11.15 -19.75
N ARG A 78 1.85 -11.39 -19.44
CA ARG A 78 2.44 -11.12 -18.13
C ARG A 78 3.18 -9.79 -18.18
N TRP A 79 2.62 -8.77 -17.53
CA TRP A 79 3.17 -7.42 -17.43
C TRP A 79 3.79 -7.21 -16.04
N GLN A 80 5.02 -6.70 -16.00
CA GLN A 80 5.69 -6.29 -14.77
C GLN A 80 6.14 -4.83 -14.87
N THR A 81 5.72 -4.01 -13.91
CA THR A 81 6.24 -2.65 -13.70
C THR A 81 7.02 -2.58 -12.40
N ARG A 82 7.86 -1.55 -12.28
CA ARG A 82 8.55 -1.22 -11.02
C ARG A 82 8.08 0.15 -10.56
N ALA A 83 7.70 0.25 -9.30
CA ALA A 83 7.46 1.52 -8.63
C ALA A 83 8.40 1.59 -7.42
N VAL A 84 9.42 2.44 -7.52
CA VAL A 84 10.36 2.73 -6.44
C VAL A 84 9.94 4.04 -5.81
N PHE A 85 9.71 4.01 -4.50
CA PHE A 85 9.54 5.20 -3.68
C PHE A 85 10.93 5.71 -3.29
N ALA A 86 11.31 6.90 -3.76
CA ALA A 86 12.61 7.48 -3.46
C ALA A 86 12.61 8.08 -2.02
N PRO A 87 13.66 7.85 -1.22
CA PRO A 87 13.81 8.55 0.05
C PRO A 87 14.06 10.03 -0.24
N GLY A 88 13.23 10.92 0.33
CA GLY A 88 13.36 12.38 0.14
C GLY A 88 12.16 13.05 -0.53
N GLY A 89 11.11 12.31 -0.90
CA GLY A 89 9.86 12.89 -1.42
C GLY A 89 9.87 13.23 -2.91
N ASP A 90 10.96 12.91 -3.62
CA ASP A 90 11.00 13.04 -5.08
C ASP A 90 10.00 12.06 -5.74
N PRO A 91 9.01 12.57 -6.49
CA PRO A 91 7.95 11.73 -7.06
C PRO A 91 8.43 10.91 -8.28
N TRP A 92 9.65 11.13 -8.75
CA TRP A 92 10.17 10.54 -9.97
C TRP A 92 11.43 9.71 -9.72
N HIS A 93 11.43 8.47 -10.22
CA HIS A 93 12.59 7.60 -10.17
C HIS A 93 12.87 6.97 -11.55
N PRO A 94 14.11 7.01 -12.08
CA PRO A 94 14.43 6.53 -13.43
C PRO A 94 14.00 5.08 -13.69
N LYS A 95 14.10 4.21 -12.68
CA LYS A 95 13.72 2.79 -12.77
C LYS A 95 12.20 2.58 -12.92
N ASN A 96 11.38 3.58 -12.62
CA ASN A 96 9.92 3.47 -12.73
C ASN A 96 9.43 3.51 -14.19
N ARG A 97 10.32 3.88 -15.12
CA ARG A 97 10.06 3.81 -16.58
C ARG A 97 10.18 2.40 -17.16
N LYS A 98 10.72 1.43 -16.41
CA LYS A 98 10.97 0.08 -16.91
C LYS A 98 9.71 -0.76 -16.86
N VAL A 99 9.26 -1.21 -18.03
CA VAL A 99 8.19 -2.20 -18.19
C VAL A 99 8.78 -3.47 -18.78
N LYS A 100 8.35 -4.63 -18.28
CA LYS A 100 8.67 -5.94 -18.86
C LYS A 100 7.37 -6.64 -19.24
N VAL A 101 7.21 -6.93 -20.52
CA VAL A 101 6.11 -7.75 -21.03
C VAL A 101 6.65 -9.12 -21.39
N SER A 102 5.92 -10.17 -21.04
CA SER A 102 6.23 -11.54 -21.46
C SER A 102 4.95 -12.26 -21.87
N VAL A 103 5.04 -13.04 -22.93
CA VAL A 103 3.92 -13.83 -23.47
C VAL A 103 4.41 -15.23 -23.80
N THR A 104 3.56 -16.22 -23.59
CA THR A 104 3.86 -17.58 -24.03
C THR A 104 3.51 -17.70 -25.50
N VAL A 105 4.49 -17.95 -26.37
CA VAL A 105 4.26 -17.98 -27.82
C VAL A 105 3.25 -19.06 -28.26
N LYS A 106 3.08 -20.13 -27.46
CA LYS A 106 2.05 -21.15 -27.69
C LYS A 106 0.62 -20.61 -27.59
N GLU A 107 0.40 -19.60 -26.77
CA GLU A 107 -0.92 -19.00 -26.55
C GLU A 107 -1.32 -18.04 -27.69
N LEU A 108 -0.37 -17.62 -28.54
CA LEU A 108 -0.61 -16.70 -29.65
C LEU A 108 -1.29 -17.35 -30.88
N GLY A 109 -1.55 -18.67 -30.86
CA GLY A 109 -2.24 -19.36 -31.95
C GLY A 109 -1.50 -19.31 -33.30
N LEU A 110 -0.18 -19.12 -33.30
CA LEU A 110 0.62 -18.93 -34.52
C LEU A 110 0.75 -20.24 -35.33
N SER A 111 0.75 -20.12 -36.66
CA SER A 111 1.17 -21.20 -37.54
C SER A 111 2.66 -21.52 -37.38
N LYS A 112 3.10 -22.71 -37.80
CA LYS A 112 4.51 -23.14 -37.73
C LYS A 112 5.47 -22.14 -38.40
N HIS A 113 5.07 -21.55 -39.52
CA HIS A 113 5.88 -20.58 -40.26
C HIS A 113 5.98 -19.24 -39.51
N GLN A 114 4.86 -18.74 -39.00
CA GLN A 114 4.83 -17.51 -38.19
C GLN A 114 5.64 -17.66 -36.89
N PHE A 115 5.57 -18.83 -36.24
CA PHE A 115 6.36 -19.14 -35.06
C PHE A 115 7.87 -19.07 -35.33
N ARG A 116 8.33 -19.71 -36.41
CA ARG A 116 9.75 -19.66 -36.82
C ARG A 116 10.18 -18.22 -37.09
N ARG A 117 9.37 -17.46 -37.83
CA ARG A 117 9.67 -16.07 -38.16
C ARG A 117 9.76 -15.18 -36.92
N LEU A 118 8.84 -15.34 -35.97
CA LEU A 118 8.86 -14.58 -34.72
C LEU A 118 10.12 -14.88 -33.90
N ARG A 119 10.55 -16.14 -33.86
CA ARG A 119 11.75 -16.56 -33.13
C ARG A 119 13.05 -16.03 -33.76
N GLU A 120 13.06 -15.73 -35.04
CA GLU A 120 14.20 -15.09 -35.72
C GLU A 120 14.28 -13.58 -35.48
N LEU A 121 13.15 -12.94 -35.15
CA LEU A 121 13.04 -11.48 -35.00
C LEU A 121 13.16 -11.00 -33.54
N ALA A 122 12.92 -11.90 -32.58
CA ALA A 122 12.96 -11.62 -31.14
C ALA A 122 14.36 -11.84 -30.55
#